data_AF-A0A226DCQ4-F1
#
_entry.id   AF-A0A226DCQ4-F1
#
_cell.length_a   1.000
_cell.length_b   1.000
_cell.length_c   1.000
_cell.angle_alpha   90.00
_cell.angle_beta   90.00
_cell.angle_gamma   90.00
#
_symmetry.space_group_name_H-M   'P 1'
#
loop_
_entity.id
_entity.type
_entity.pdbx_description
1 polymer ?
#
loop_
_entity_poly.entity_id
_entity_poly.type
_entity_poly.pdbx_seq_one_letter_code
_entity_poly.pdbx_strand_id
1 'polypeptide(L)'
;MAGGSEQQRDWSLGLSDDENDTDAEANKIIGNGDELNDELTDLLKDIENTTEFGPSLLPNVSSGFAKTAARPLTKESKATLAAKIKVPENCKEFLVPKVNSEIWRLLPSQAKILDINQQQIQQSLTLGLSSLAVITNTIVNSKESIPKEVLSLVVKQAMDGANILGDQFQAISSRRRFEMKRHLNPEYGGICSQQFPSSEWLFGTDLAESLKSTKATSTLMRSTMNRGGRYHPYSQPRPTYQSQNQPRPSLNWGRPQQAQFRGSGQNQPRFSQRPQGHRFFSQNNQYNRFQKY
;
A
#
# COMPACT_ATOMS: atom_id res chain seq x y z
N MET A 1 -34.80 40.15 29.84
CA MET A 1 -33.80 39.19 29.33
C MET A 1 -34.17 38.92 27.88
N ALA A 2 -33.64 39.75 26.99
CA ALA A 2 -32.48 39.46 26.14
C ALA A 2 -32.89 38.74 24.85
N GLY A 3 -33.48 39.53 23.93
CA GLY A 3 -33.48 39.22 22.50
C GLY A 3 -32.25 39.87 21.88
N GLY A 4 -31.31 39.05 21.42
CA GLY A 4 -30.11 39.50 20.72
C GLY A 4 -30.23 39.18 19.24
N SER A 5 -30.54 40.19 18.43
CA SER A 5 -30.35 40.19 16.98
C SER A 5 -29.01 40.85 16.69
N GLU A 6 -28.00 40.07 16.31
CA GLU A 6 -26.70 40.62 15.91
C GLU A 6 -26.75 41.16 14.48
N GLN A 7 -26.44 42.45 14.39
CA GLN A 7 -26.32 43.25 13.18
C GLN A 7 -25.02 42.91 12.45
N GLN A 8 -25.14 42.60 11.17
CA GLN A 8 -24.03 42.48 10.23
C GLN A 8 -23.45 43.89 9.98
N ARG A 9 -22.22 44.13 10.44
CA ARG A 9 -21.48 45.36 10.17
C ARG A 9 -20.82 45.25 8.81
N ASP A 10 -21.37 45.98 7.84
CA ASP A 10 -20.79 46.21 6.53
C ASP A 10 -19.60 47.18 6.68
N TRP A 11 -18.40 46.73 6.30
CA TRP A 11 -17.21 47.57 6.25
C TRP A 11 -16.97 47.96 4.79
N SER A 12 -17.47 49.14 4.41
CA SER A 12 -17.10 49.81 3.17
C SER A 12 -15.74 50.50 3.35
N LEU A 13 -14.74 50.01 2.61
CA LEU A 13 -13.50 50.73 2.36
C LEU A 13 -13.49 51.12 0.89
N GLY A 14 -13.78 52.40 0.64
CA GLY A 14 -13.65 53.02 -0.66
C GLY A 14 -12.23 52.89 -1.18
N LEU A 15 -12.10 52.38 -2.39
CA LEU A 15 -10.95 52.59 -3.25
C LEU A 15 -11.49 53.15 -4.57
N SER A 16 -10.89 54.29 -4.90
CA SER A 16 -11.16 55.16 -6.04
C SER A 16 -10.99 54.44 -7.37
N ASP A 17 -11.86 54.81 -8.32
CA ASP A 17 -11.61 54.77 -9.76
C ASP A 17 -10.20 55.27 -10.04
N ASP A 18 -9.35 54.40 -10.59
CA ASP A 18 -8.56 54.70 -11.79
C ASP A 18 -7.79 53.44 -12.22
N GLU A 19 -7.77 53.24 -13.54
CA GLU A 19 -6.98 52.26 -14.32
C GLU A 19 -7.62 50.89 -14.62
N ASN A 20 -8.66 50.99 -15.46
CA ASN A 20 -8.89 50.14 -16.61
C ASN A 20 -7.59 49.97 -17.44
N ASP A 21 -7.01 48.76 -17.47
CA ASP A 21 -6.39 48.16 -18.68
C ASP A 21 -5.75 46.76 -18.49
N THR A 22 -5.72 46.15 -17.31
CA THR A 22 -5.11 44.80 -17.13
C THR A 22 -6.07 43.62 -17.23
N ASP A 23 -7.38 43.83 -17.07
CA ASP A 23 -8.37 42.72 -17.09
C ASP A 23 -8.80 42.33 -18.52
N ALA A 24 -8.57 43.22 -19.49
CA ALA A 24 -8.83 42.94 -20.90
C ALA A 24 -7.83 41.94 -21.49
N GLU A 25 -6.57 41.95 -21.03
CA GLU A 25 -5.52 41.02 -21.48
C GLU A 25 -5.65 39.65 -20.79
N ALA A 26 -6.05 39.61 -19.51
CA ALA A 26 -6.30 38.35 -18.79
C ALA A 26 -7.50 37.57 -19.37
N ASN A 27 -8.57 38.26 -19.75
CA ASN A 27 -9.71 37.64 -20.43
C ASN A 27 -9.40 37.19 -21.87
N LYS A 28 -8.36 37.74 -22.50
CA LYS A 28 -7.95 37.34 -23.85
C LYS A 28 -7.13 36.04 -23.88
N ILE A 29 -6.51 35.66 -22.76
CA ILE A 29 -5.82 34.37 -22.62
C ILE A 29 -6.81 33.24 -22.26
N ILE A 30 -7.95 33.57 -21.64
CA ILE A 30 -9.03 32.61 -21.33
C ILE A 30 -9.95 32.39 -22.55
N GLY A 31 -9.97 33.32 -23.51
CA GLY A 31 -10.83 33.29 -24.70
C GLY A 31 -10.55 32.19 -25.74
N ASN A 32 -9.53 31.36 -25.55
CA ASN A 32 -9.28 30.16 -26.37
C ASN A 32 -9.56 28.85 -25.60
N GLY A 33 -10.43 28.89 -24.58
CA GLY A 33 -10.81 27.74 -23.77
C GLY A 33 -11.80 26.77 -24.41
N ASP A 34 -12.38 27.11 -25.57
CA ASP A 34 -13.48 26.31 -26.14
C ASP A 34 -13.02 25.23 -27.15
N GLU A 35 -11.87 25.38 -27.81
CA GLU A 35 -11.36 24.34 -28.75
C GLU A 35 -10.42 23.30 -28.11
N LEU A 36 -9.82 23.59 -26.95
CA LEU A 36 -9.05 22.60 -26.17
C LEU A 36 -9.93 21.79 -25.21
N ASN A 37 -11.21 22.14 -25.11
CA ASN A 37 -12.16 21.47 -24.25
C ASN A 37 -12.69 20.19 -24.90
N ASP A 38 -12.84 20.13 -26.22
CA ASP A 38 -13.37 18.94 -26.90
C ASP A 38 -12.37 17.77 -26.89
N GLU A 39 -11.08 18.03 -27.12
CA GLU A 39 -10.04 16.98 -27.05
C GLU A 39 -9.79 16.55 -25.60
N LEU A 40 -9.80 17.48 -24.64
CA LEU A 40 -9.69 17.14 -23.21
C LEU A 40 -10.94 16.43 -22.69
N THR A 41 -12.15 16.82 -23.11
CA THR A 41 -13.39 16.15 -22.71
C THR A 41 -13.56 14.80 -23.39
N ASP A 42 -13.11 14.60 -24.63
CA ASP A 42 -13.06 13.29 -25.26
C ASP A 42 -12.00 12.39 -24.61
N LEU A 43 -10.82 12.92 -24.27
CA LEU A 43 -9.82 12.20 -23.46
C LEU A 43 -10.34 11.86 -22.06
N LEU A 44 -11.17 12.73 -21.45
CA LEU A 44 -11.82 12.47 -20.16
C LEU A 44 -12.98 11.47 -20.27
N LYS A 45 -13.74 11.45 -21.38
CA LYS A 45 -14.77 10.42 -21.66
C LYS A 45 -14.17 9.03 -21.79
N ASP A 46 -13.00 8.91 -22.41
CA ASP A 46 -12.27 7.64 -22.50
C ASP A 46 -11.76 7.15 -21.12
N ILE A 47 -11.48 8.07 -20.20
CA ILE A 47 -11.14 7.75 -18.79
C ILE A 47 -12.40 7.38 -18.01
N GLU A 48 -13.50 8.10 -18.23
CA GLU A 48 -14.84 7.83 -17.71
C GLU A 48 -15.55 6.73 -18.52
N ASN A 49 -14.96 5.54 -18.59
CA ASN A 49 -15.59 4.37 -19.20
C ASN A 49 -17.07 4.28 -18.81
N THR A 50 -17.94 4.54 -19.78
CA THR A 50 -19.39 4.48 -19.62
C THR A 50 -19.75 3.07 -19.20
N THR A 51 -20.21 2.91 -17.97
CA THR A 51 -20.60 1.60 -17.45
C THR A 51 -21.84 1.14 -18.21
N GLU A 52 -21.71 0.11 -19.05
CA GLU A 52 -22.86 -0.53 -19.69
C GLU A 52 -23.72 -1.20 -18.61
N PHE A 53 -24.94 -0.69 -18.41
CA PHE A 53 -25.85 -1.23 -17.42
C PHE A 53 -26.57 -2.47 -17.96
N GLY A 54 -26.62 -3.53 -17.15
CA GLY A 54 -27.36 -4.74 -17.45
C GLY A 54 -28.89 -4.57 -17.38
N PRO A 55 -29.66 -5.64 -17.65
CA PRO A 55 -31.12 -5.60 -17.59
C PRO A 55 -31.63 -5.25 -16.18
N SER A 56 -32.77 -4.57 -16.13
CA SER A 56 -33.39 -4.14 -14.87
C SER A 56 -33.81 -5.34 -14.00
N LEU A 57 -33.50 -5.26 -12.71
CA LEU A 57 -33.92 -6.24 -11.71
C LEU A 57 -35.31 -5.90 -11.16
N LEU A 58 -35.97 -6.89 -10.55
CA LEU A 58 -37.21 -6.66 -9.81
C LEU A 58 -37.00 -5.59 -8.70
N PRO A 59 -37.94 -4.65 -8.49
CA PRO A 59 -37.75 -3.52 -7.56
C PRO A 59 -37.42 -3.91 -6.12
N ASN A 60 -37.96 -5.02 -5.63
CA ASN A 60 -37.66 -5.56 -4.30
C ASN A 60 -36.23 -6.11 -4.20
N VAL A 61 -35.73 -6.75 -5.25
CA VAL A 61 -34.36 -7.27 -5.32
C VAL A 61 -33.37 -6.10 -5.41
N SER A 62 -33.57 -5.17 -6.34
CA SER A 62 -32.67 -4.04 -6.53
C SER A 62 -32.58 -3.17 -5.28
N SER A 63 -33.71 -2.82 -4.66
CA SER A 63 -33.72 -2.02 -3.42
C SER A 63 -33.08 -2.75 -2.23
N GLY A 64 -33.21 -4.08 -2.14
CA GLY A 64 -32.55 -4.88 -1.12
C GLY A 64 -31.02 -4.90 -1.27
N PHE A 65 -30.53 -5.10 -2.50
CA PHE A 65 -29.09 -5.08 -2.79
C PHE A 65 -28.50 -3.68 -2.66
N ALA A 66 -29.21 -2.62 -3.08
CA ALA A 66 -28.78 -1.24 -2.92
C ALA A 66 -28.57 -0.87 -1.43
N LYS A 67 -29.52 -1.23 -0.56
CA LYS A 67 -29.38 -1.05 0.90
C LYS A 67 -28.21 -1.85 1.47
N THR A 68 -27.96 -3.04 0.94
CA THR A 68 -26.85 -3.89 1.38
C THR A 68 -25.49 -3.30 0.98
N ALA A 69 -25.37 -2.78 -0.24
CA ALA A 69 -24.15 -2.17 -0.74
C ALA A 69 -23.78 -0.87 0.01
N ALA A 70 -24.78 -0.05 0.34
CA ALA A 70 -24.56 1.22 1.05
C ALA A 70 -24.24 1.03 2.55
N ARG A 71 -24.58 -0.13 3.14
CA ARG A 71 -24.48 -0.35 4.57
C ARG A 71 -23.19 -1.10 4.95
N PRO A 72 -22.25 -0.48 5.68
CA PRO A 72 -21.10 -1.20 6.20
C PRO A 72 -21.52 -2.21 7.27
N LEU A 73 -20.95 -3.41 7.21
CA LEU A 73 -21.19 -4.43 8.22
C LEU A 73 -20.42 -4.12 9.51
N THR A 74 -21.11 -4.22 10.65
CA THR A 74 -20.48 -4.13 11.99
C THR A 74 -19.58 -5.34 12.25
N LYS A 75 -18.64 -5.22 13.20
CA LYS A 75 -17.74 -6.33 13.57
C LYS A 75 -18.51 -7.59 14.00
N GLU A 76 -19.56 -7.41 14.79
CA GLU A 76 -20.45 -8.51 15.22
C GLU A 76 -21.17 -9.15 14.05
N SER A 77 -21.74 -8.34 13.14
CA SER A 77 -22.42 -8.86 11.94
C SER A 77 -21.49 -9.68 11.07
N LYS A 78 -20.24 -9.22 10.88
CA LYS A 78 -19.21 -9.96 10.14
C LYS A 78 -18.89 -11.29 10.82
N ALA A 79 -18.74 -11.31 12.14
CA ALA A 79 -18.47 -12.54 12.90
C ALA A 79 -19.62 -13.54 12.80
N THR A 80 -20.87 -13.07 12.91
CA THR A 80 -22.07 -13.92 12.74
C THR A 80 -22.15 -14.52 11.35
N LEU A 81 -21.88 -13.73 10.30
CA LEU A 81 -21.83 -14.24 8.93
C LEU A 81 -20.71 -15.26 8.73
N ALA A 82 -19.52 -15.01 9.27
CA ALA A 82 -18.39 -15.94 9.21
C ALA A 82 -18.66 -17.25 9.97
N ALA A 83 -19.44 -17.21 11.06
CA ALA A 83 -19.84 -18.42 11.78
C ALA A 83 -20.91 -19.22 11.01
N LYS A 84 -21.80 -18.54 10.30
CA LYS A 84 -22.89 -19.16 9.52
C LYS A 84 -22.38 -19.77 8.22
N ILE A 85 -21.52 -19.05 7.50
CA ILE A 85 -20.98 -19.47 6.21
C ILE A 85 -19.71 -20.28 6.48
N LYS A 86 -19.80 -21.60 6.28
CA LYS A 86 -18.66 -22.51 6.43
C LYS A 86 -18.08 -22.84 5.06
N VAL A 87 -16.74 -22.95 5.01
CA VAL A 87 -16.04 -23.46 3.83
C VAL A 87 -16.34 -24.95 3.69
N PRO A 88 -16.83 -25.43 2.54
CA PRO A 88 -17.06 -26.86 2.30
C PRO A 88 -15.76 -27.67 2.43
N GLU A 89 -15.85 -28.88 2.97
CA GLU A 89 -14.66 -29.72 3.24
C GLU A 89 -13.89 -30.10 1.97
N ASN A 90 -14.59 -30.20 0.84
CA ASN A 90 -14.01 -30.48 -0.47
C ASN A 90 -13.44 -29.23 -1.19
N CYS A 91 -13.46 -28.06 -0.56
CA CYS A 91 -12.96 -26.80 -1.10
C CYS A 91 -11.88 -26.17 -0.19
N LYS A 92 -10.89 -26.98 0.21
CA LYS A 92 -9.80 -26.54 1.11
C LYS A 92 -8.92 -25.46 0.46
N GLU A 93 -8.93 -25.37 -0.85
CA GLU A 93 -8.24 -24.38 -1.67
C GLU A 93 -8.76 -22.96 -1.44
N PHE A 94 -9.96 -22.80 -0.85
CA PHE A 94 -10.49 -21.50 -0.51
C PHE A 94 -9.84 -20.93 0.75
N LEU A 95 -9.11 -21.73 1.52
CA LEU A 95 -8.48 -21.27 2.76
C LEU A 95 -7.40 -20.22 2.45
N VAL A 96 -7.42 -19.15 3.25
CA VAL A 96 -6.44 -18.07 3.12
C VAL A 96 -5.04 -18.60 3.45
N PRO A 97 -4.06 -18.50 2.52
CA PRO A 97 -2.72 -19.00 2.77
C PRO A 97 -2.02 -18.18 3.86
N LYS A 98 -1.39 -18.88 4.79
CA LYS A 98 -0.58 -18.30 5.86
C LYS A 98 0.82 -17.99 5.35
N VAL A 99 1.44 -16.96 5.91
CA VAL A 99 2.85 -16.69 5.63
C VAL A 99 3.70 -17.76 6.28
N ASN A 100 4.66 -18.31 5.54
CA ASN A 100 5.61 -19.28 6.06
C ASN A 100 6.31 -18.74 7.31
N SER A 101 6.45 -19.58 8.35
CA SER A 101 6.94 -19.16 9.67
C SER A 101 8.34 -18.52 9.63
N GLU A 102 9.20 -18.99 8.72
CA GLU A 102 10.55 -18.46 8.48
C GLU A 102 10.52 -17.00 8.03
N ILE A 103 9.69 -16.69 7.04
CA ILE A 103 9.51 -15.32 6.54
C ILE A 103 8.78 -14.47 7.58
N TRP A 104 7.73 -15.02 8.20
CA TRP A 104 6.91 -14.31 9.19
C TRP A 104 7.74 -13.78 10.36
N ARG A 105 8.72 -14.56 10.86
CA ARG A 105 9.59 -14.12 11.96
C ARG A 105 10.47 -12.92 11.61
N LEU A 106 10.84 -12.77 10.33
CA LEU A 106 11.70 -11.68 9.85
C LEU A 106 10.92 -10.37 9.61
N LEU A 107 9.60 -10.44 9.44
CA LEU A 107 8.79 -9.27 9.14
C LEU A 107 8.69 -8.32 10.35
N PRO A 108 8.85 -7.00 10.13
CA PRO A 108 8.59 -6.00 11.17
C PRO A 108 7.10 -5.95 11.53
N SER A 109 6.77 -5.46 12.72
CA SER A 109 5.40 -5.41 13.23
C SER A 109 4.43 -4.72 12.27
N GLN A 110 4.85 -3.62 11.63
CA GLN A 110 4.03 -2.90 10.66
C GLN A 110 3.69 -3.77 9.43
N ALA A 111 4.65 -4.54 8.91
CA ALA A 111 4.42 -5.43 7.78
C ALA A 111 3.47 -6.59 8.14
N LYS A 112 3.58 -7.12 9.36
CA LYS A 112 2.67 -8.15 9.88
C LYS A 112 1.23 -7.65 9.96
N ILE A 113 1.01 -6.43 10.45
CA ILE A 113 -0.34 -5.83 10.53
C ILE A 113 -0.92 -5.64 9.12
N LEU A 114 -0.13 -5.13 8.18
CA LEU A 114 -0.56 -4.97 6.78
C LEU A 114 -0.95 -6.31 6.14
N ASP A 115 -0.16 -7.36 6.37
CA ASP A 115 -0.48 -8.71 5.87
C ASP A 115 -1.73 -9.30 6.54
N ILE A 116 -1.91 -9.13 7.85
CA ILE A 116 -3.13 -9.58 8.57
C ILE A 116 -4.38 -8.90 7.99
N ASN A 117 -4.30 -7.60 7.69
CA ASN A 117 -5.42 -6.90 7.06
C ASN A 117 -5.75 -7.46 5.67
N GLN A 118 -4.72 -7.83 4.88
CA GLN A 118 -4.93 -8.49 3.58
C GLN A 118 -5.50 -9.90 3.72
N GLN A 119 -5.07 -10.67 4.72
CA GLN A 119 -5.68 -11.95 5.05
C GLN A 119 -7.17 -11.82 5.41
N GLN A 120 -7.56 -10.78 6.13
CA GLN A 120 -8.98 -10.51 6.46
C GLN A 120 -9.82 -10.20 5.21
N ILE A 121 -9.23 -9.50 4.22
CA ILE A 121 -9.89 -9.25 2.93
C ILE A 121 -10.05 -10.58 2.17
N GLN A 122 -9.00 -11.40 2.07
CA GLN A 122 -9.08 -12.73 1.45
C GLN A 122 -10.08 -13.64 2.16
N GLN A 123 -10.18 -13.56 3.49
CA GLN A 123 -11.17 -14.32 4.26
C GLN A 123 -12.60 -13.91 3.89
N SER A 124 -12.83 -12.62 3.61
CA SER A 124 -14.16 -12.16 3.17
C SER A 124 -14.50 -12.69 1.77
N LEU A 125 -13.52 -12.74 0.86
CA LEU A 125 -13.68 -13.36 -0.47
C LEU A 125 -13.96 -14.86 -0.36
N THR A 126 -13.28 -15.55 0.56
CA THR A 126 -13.47 -16.98 0.87
C THR A 126 -14.91 -17.29 1.25
N LEU A 127 -15.51 -16.45 2.10
CA LEU A 127 -16.92 -16.60 2.51
C LEU A 127 -17.88 -16.34 1.34
N GLY A 128 -17.57 -15.36 0.48
CA GLY A 128 -18.31 -15.11 -0.75
C GLY A 128 -18.28 -16.31 -1.71
N LEU A 129 -17.10 -16.85 -1.98
CA LEU A 129 -16.88 -18.07 -2.78
C LEU A 129 -17.64 -19.26 -2.20
N SER A 130 -17.54 -19.48 -0.89
CA SER A 130 -18.26 -20.56 -0.20
C SER A 130 -19.77 -20.42 -0.34
N SER A 131 -20.29 -19.19 -0.26
CA SER A 131 -21.72 -18.92 -0.45
C SER A 131 -22.18 -19.26 -1.87
N LEU A 132 -21.42 -18.84 -2.90
CA LEU A 132 -21.72 -19.17 -4.29
C LEU A 132 -21.64 -20.68 -4.56
N ALA A 133 -20.65 -21.37 -3.98
CA ALA A 133 -20.51 -22.82 -4.07
C ALA A 133 -21.71 -23.55 -3.45
N VAL A 134 -22.16 -23.12 -2.27
CA VAL A 134 -23.33 -23.71 -1.60
C VAL A 134 -24.63 -23.44 -2.37
N ILE A 135 -24.81 -22.24 -2.91
CA ILE A 135 -25.96 -21.89 -3.78
C ILE A 135 -25.98 -22.83 -5.00
N THR A 136 -24.84 -22.96 -5.67
CA THR A 136 -24.69 -23.82 -6.85
C THR A 136 -24.99 -25.28 -6.53
N ASN A 137 -24.41 -25.80 -5.44
CA ASN A 137 -24.66 -27.17 -4.98
C ASN A 137 -26.15 -27.41 -4.66
N THR A 138 -26.80 -26.45 -4.00
CA THR A 138 -28.24 -26.55 -3.66
C THR A 138 -29.10 -26.64 -4.91
N ILE A 139 -28.85 -25.79 -5.91
CA ILE A 139 -29.62 -25.77 -7.16
C ILE A 139 -29.38 -27.03 -7.99
N VAL A 140 -28.13 -27.50 -8.07
CA VAL A 140 -27.79 -28.73 -8.80
C VAL A 140 -28.44 -29.95 -8.16
N ASN A 141 -28.54 -30.00 -6.83
CA ASN A 141 -29.24 -31.06 -6.12
C ASN A 141 -30.76 -31.00 -6.32
N SER A 142 -31.33 -29.85 -6.66
CA SER A 142 -32.75 -29.64 -6.97
C SER A 142 -33.06 -29.67 -8.49
N LYS A 143 -32.19 -30.26 -9.30
CA LYS A 143 -32.29 -30.29 -10.78
C LYS A 143 -33.60 -30.84 -11.35
N GLU A 144 -34.33 -31.65 -10.60
CA GLU A 144 -35.58 -32.27 -11.06
C GLU A 144 -36.78 -31.32 -10.92
N SER A 145 -36.71 -30.35 -9.99
CA SER A 145 -37.78 -29.39 -9.71
C SER A 145 -37.64 -28.07 -10.47
N ILE A 146 -36.49 -27.85 -11.12
CA ILE A 146 -36.13 -26.57 -11.73
C ILE A 146 -35.98 -26.77 -13.25
N PRO A 147 -36.54 -25.87 -14.08
CA PRO A 147 -36.31 -25.90 -15.52
C PRO A 147 -34.81 -25.87 -15.86
N LYS A 148 -34.39 -26.70 -16.82
CA LYS A 148 -32.97 -26.86 -17.20
C LYS A 148 -32.32 -25.54 -17.61
N GLU A 149 -33.05 -24.66 -18.29
CA GLU A 149 -32.56 -23.35 -18.73
C GLU A 149 -32.22 -22.45 -17.54
N VAL A 150 -33.11 -22.38 -16.53
CA VAL A 150 -32.90 -21.61 -15.30
C VAL A 150 -31.73 -22.17 -14.51
N LEU A 151 -31.66 -23.50 -14.38
CA LEU A 151 -30.54 -24.17 -13.71
C LEU A 151 -29.21 -23.79 -14.38
N SER A 152 -29.14 -23.88 -15.71
CA SER A 152 -27.93 -23.54 -16.46
C SER A 152 -27.53 -22.07 -16.28
N LEU A 153 -28.50 -21.15 -16.32
CA LEU A 153 -28.24 -19.72 -16.17
C LEU A 153 -27.69 -19.39 -14.78
N VAL A 154 -28.31 -19.92 -13.72
CA VAL A 154 -27.87 -19.63 -12.35
C VAL A 154 -26.52 -20.27 -12.04
N VAL A 155 -26.30 -21.51 -12.48
CA VAL A 155 -24.99 -22.17 -12.31
C VAL A 155 -23.91 -21.38 -13.05
N LYS A 156 -24.15 -20.96 -14.29
CA LYS A 156 -23.20 -20.16 -15.06
C LYS A 156 -22.90 -18.83 -14.36
N GLN A 157 -23.92 -18.09 -13.93
CA GLN A 157 -23.74 -16.81 -13.25
C GLN A 157 -22.99 -16.95 -11.92
N ALA A 158 -23.27 -18.01 -11.16
CA ALA A 158 -22.55 -18.31 -9.92
C ALA A 158 -21.07 -18.66 -10.18
N MET A 159 -20.79 -19.43 -11.25
CA MET A 159 -19.43 -19.76 -11.66
C MET A 159 -18.66 -18.53 -12.17
N ASP A 160 -19.29 -17.67 -12.98
CA ASP A 160 -18.69 -16.43 -13.46
C ASP A 160 -18.33 -15.50 -12.27
N GLY A 161 -19.25 -15.36 -11.31
CA GLY A 161 -18.99 -14.63 -10.06
C GLY A 161 -17.87 -15.26 -9.23
N ALA A 162 -17.82 -16.59 -9.14
CA ALA A 162 -16.77 -17.31 -8.43
C ALA A 162 -15.39 -17.14 -9.11
N ASN A 163 -15.34 -17.13 -10.44
CA ASN A 163 -14.10 -16.89 -11.20
C ASN A 163 -13.53 -15.50 -10.91
N ILE A 164 -14.37 -14.46 -10.86
CA ILE A 164 -13.93 -13.09 -10.52
C ILE A 164 -13.40 -13.04 -9.08
N LEU A 165 -14.12 -13.61 -8.11
CA LEU A 165 -13.66 -13.65 -6.72
C LEU A 165 -12.37 -14.46 -6.57
N GLY A 166 -12.23 -15.56 -7.31
CA GLY A 166 -11.05 -16.41 -7.34
C GLY A 166 -9.83 -15.69 -7.91
N ASP A 167 -9.99 -14.95 -9.00
CA ASP A 167 -8.95 -14.09 -9.56
C ASP A 167 -8.47 -13.05 -8.54
N GLN A 168 -9.39 -12.32 -7.91
CA GLN A 168 -9.04 -11.33 -6.89
C GLN A 168 -8.38 -11.96 -5.66
N PHE A 169 -8.80 -13.17 -5.27
CA PHE A 169 -8.14 -13.92 -4.21
C PHE A 169 -6.67 -14.21 -4.55
N GLN A 170 -6.37 -14.64 -5.78
CA GLN A 170 -5.01 -14.89 -6.25
C GLN A 170 -4.20 -13.59 -6.42
N ALA A 171 -4.82 -12.53 -6.90
CA ALA A 171 -4.20 -11.21 -7.03
C ALA A 171 -3.74 -10.68 -5.65
N ILE A 172 -4.55 -10.84 -4.60
CA ILE A 172 -4.15 -10.47 -3.25
C ILE A 172 -2.97 -11.34 -2.76
N SER A 173 -2.96 -12.65 -3.01
CA SER A 173 -1.82 -13.51 -2.66
C SER A 173 -0.52 -13.01 -3.32
N SER A 174 -0.57 -12.63 -4.59
CA SER A 174 0.57 -12.05 -5.31
C SER A 174 0.98 -10.69 -4.74
N ARG A 175 0.01 -9.82 -4.41
CA ARG A 175 0.28 -8.53 -3.77
C ARG A 175 0.93 -8.68 -2.40
N ARG A 176 0.44 -9.61 -1.56
CA ARG A 176 1.03 -9.94 -0.25
C ARG A 176 2.50 -10.33 -0.39
N ARG A 177 2.81 -11.24 -1.33
CA ARG A 177 4.19 -11.64 -1.64
C ARG A 177 5.05 -10.45 -2.08
N PHE A 178 4.51 -9.61 -2.97
CA PHE A 178 5.21 -8.43 -3.46
C PHE A 178 5.52 -7.40 -2.37
N GLU A 179 4.56 -7.10 -1.50
CA GLU A 179 4.76 -6.14 -0.40
C GLU A 179 5.79 -6.63 0.63
N MET A 180 5.91 -7.95 0.82
CA MET A 180 6.95 -8.55 1.66
C MET A 180 8.35 -8.43 1.07
N LYS A 181 8.48 -8.27 -0.26
CA LYS A 181 9.77 -8.25 -0.97
C LYS A 181 10.76 -7.24 -0.38
N ARG A 182 10.29 -6.06 0.03
CA ARG A 182 11.14 -4.99 0.61
C ARG A 182 11.72 -5.34 1.98
N HIS A 183 11.19 -6.36 2.64
CA HIS A 183 11.63 -6.84 3.95
C HIS A 183 12.52 -8.09 3.86
N LEU A 184 12.73 -8.62 2.65
CA LEU A 184 13.59 -9.77 2.39
C LEU A 184 14.94 -9.32 1.83
N ASN A 185 15.95 -10.17 1.98
CA ASN A 185 17.23 -9.95 1.30
C ASN A 185 17.00 -9.94 -0.23
N PRO A 186 17.52 -8.95 -0.97
CA PRO A 186 17.39 -8.88 -2.42
C PRO A 186 17.72 -10.18 -3.18
N GLU A 187 18.62 -11.01 -2.66
CA GLU A 187 18.95 -12.31 -3.28
C GLU A 187 17.77 -13.28 -3.36
N TYR A 188 16.81 -13.15 -2.44
CA TYR A 188 15.59 -13.95 -2.39
C TYR A 188 14.39 -13.23 -2.99
N GLY A 189 14.56 -12.01 -3.50
CA GLY A 189 13.44 -11.19 -3.99
C GLY A 189 12.67 -11.80 -5.17
N GLY A 190 13.24 -12.77 -5.87
CA GLY A 190 12.57 -13.51 -6.95
C GLY A 190 11.40 -14.37 -6.45
N ILE A 191 11.47 -14.90 -5.23
CA ILE A 191 10.40 -15.74 -4.65
C ILE A 191 9.08 -14.98 -4.50
N CYS A 192 9.15 -13.66 -4.34
CA CYS A 192 7.98 -12.79 -4.23
C CYS A 192 7.23 -12.59 -5.55
N SER A 193 7.87 -12.89 -6.68
CA SER A 193 7.30 -12.77 -8.03
C SER A 193 6.93 -14.14 -8.63
N GLN A 194 7.21 -15.23 -7.91
CA GLN A 194 6.89 -16.58 -8.35
C GLN A 194 5.40 -16.88 -8.13
N GLN A 195 4.82 -17.65 -9.04
CA GLN A 195 3.49 -18.21 -8.88
C GLN A 195 3.57 -19.54 -8.13
N PHE A 196 2.74 -19.69 -7.11
CA PHE A 196 2.65 -20.90 -6.30
C PHE A 196 1.30 -21.58 -6.52
N PRO A 197 1.25 -22.92 -6.57
CA PRO A 197 -0.01 -23.63 -6.54
C PRO A 197 -0.76 -23.36 -5.23
N SER A 198 -2.07 -23.59 -5.23
CA SER A 198 -2.88 -23.44 -4.02
C SER A 198 -2.34 -24.35 -2.91
N SER A 199 -2.06 -23.76 -1.74
CA SER A 199 -1.54 -24.47 -0.58
C SER A 199 -1.85 -23.70 0.69
N GLU A 200 -1.68 -24.32 1.86
CA GLU A 200 -1.81 -23.64 3.15
C GLU A 200 -0.80 -22.48 3.31
N TRP A 201 0.30 -22.48 2.55
CA TRP A 201 1.41 -21.55 2.69
C TRP A 201 1.55 -20.58 1.51
N LEU A 202 1.76 -19.30 1.80
CA LEU A 202 1.80 -18.24 0.79
C LEU A 202 2.97 -18.39 -0.21
N PHE A 203 4.10 -18.94 0.26
CA PHE A 203 5.28 -19.25 -0.55
C PHE A 203 5.45 -20.76 -0.79
N GLY A 204 4.35 -21.51 -0.72
CA GLY A 204 4.35 -22.96 -0.94
C GLY A 204 4.87 -23.77 0.26
N THR A 205 4.78 -25.09 0.11
CA THR A 205 5.19 -26.07 1.13
C THR A 205 6.71 -26.22 1.21
N ASP A 206 7.41 -26.23 0.06
CA ASP A 206 8.87 -26.32 0.01
C ASP A 206 9.52 -24.94 -0.19
N LEU A 207 9.49 -24.16 0.90
CA LEU A 207 10.14 -22.86 0.93
C LEU A 207 11.67 -22.97 0.77
N ALA A 208 12.29 -23.99 1.36
CA ALA A 208 13.73 -24.15 1.36
C ALA A 208 14.28 -24.41 -0.05
N GLU A 209 13.62 -25.29 -0.82
CA GLU A 209 13.94 -25.51 -2.22
C GLU A 209 13.72 -24.25 -3.06
N SER A 210 12.60 -23.57 -2.87
CA SER A 210 12.26 -22.32 -3.58
C SER A 210 13.27 -21.19 -3.31
N LEU A 211 13.79 -21.09 -2.08
CA LEU A 211 14.84 -20.12 -1.74
C LEU A 211 16.19 -20.49 -2.35
N LYS A 212 16.55 -21.78 -2.39
CA LYS A 212 17.79 -22.25 -3.04
C LYS A 212 17.78 -21.96 -4.53
N SER A 213 16.68 -22.29 -5.23
CA SER A 213 16.53 -22.03 -6.66
C SER A 213 16.55 -20.53 -6.96
N THR A 214 15.83 -19.72 -6.17
CA THR A 214 15.84 -18.26 -6.31
C THR A 214 17.25 -17.68 -6.12
N LYS A 215 18.01 -18.15 -5.13
CA LYS A 215 19.38 -17.69 -4.89
C LYS A 215 20.31 -18.06 -6.06
N ALA A 216 20.18 -19.27 -6.60
CA ALA A 216 20.93 -19.70 -7.78
C ALA A 216 20.63 -18.77 -8.97
N THR A 217 19.35 -18.49 -9.25
CA THR A 217 18.93 -17.57 -10.30
C THR A 217 19.47 -16.16 -10.09
N SER A 218 19.35 -15.59 -8.88
CA SER A 218 19.91 -14.27 -8.55
C SER A 218 21.43 -14.21 -8.69
N THR A 219 22.14 -15.32 -8.48
CA THR A 219 23.59 -15.40 -8.64
C THR A 219 23.96 -15.44 -10.13
N LEU A 220 23.27 -16.28 -10.90
CA LEU A 220 23.41 -16.34 -12.36
C LEU A 220 23.12 -14.99 -13.01
N MET A 221 22.03 -14.32 -12.63
CA MET A 221 21.70 -12.99 -13.15
C MET A 221 22.79 -11.97 -12.82
N ARG A 222 23.39 -12.03 -11.63
CA ARG A 222 24.48 -11.11 -11.26
C ARG A 222 25.79 -11.40 -11.98
N SER A 223 26.04 -12.65 -12.38
CA SER A 223 27.22 -13.02 -13.17
C SER A 223 27.03 -12.81 -14.67
N THR A 224 25.80 -12.84 -15.18
CA THR A 224 25.47 -12.63 -16.61
C THR A 224 25.05 -11.20 -16.95
N MET A 225 24.54 -10.42 -15.98
CA MET A 225 24.29 -9.00 -16.19
C MET A 225 25.62 -8.31 -16.46
N ASN A 226 25.78 -7.83 -17.70
CA ASN A 226 26.86 -6.95 -18.07
C ASN A 226 26.76 -5.72 -17.17
N ARG A 227 27.64 -5.60 -16.17
CA ARG A 227 27.75 -4.39 -15.35
C ARG A 227 28.38 -3.32 -16.24
N GLY A 228 27.66 -2.86 -17.26
CA GLY A 228 27.97 -1.62 -17.96
C GLY A 228 28.23 -0.56 -16.90
N GLY A 229 29.42 0.03 -16.97
CA GLY A 229 30.08 0.69 -15.85
C GLY A 229 29.12 1.47 -14.97
N ARG A 230 29.08 1.13 -13.67
CA ARG A 230 28.50 2.05 -12.69
C ARG A 230 29.22 3.38 -12.86
N TYR A 231 28.48 4.40 -13.23
CA TYR A 231 28.95 5.77 -13.23
C TYR A 231 29.50 6.06 -11.82
N HIS A 232 30.81 6.19 -11.72
CA HIS A 232 31.51 6.63 -10.52
C HIS A 232 31.72 8.14 -10.66
N PRO A 233 30.81 9.01 -10.15
CA PRO A 233 31.10 10.42 -10.10
C PRO A 233 32.30 10.60 -9.17
N TYR A 234 33.41 11.06 -9.75
CA TYR A 234 34.67 11.39 -9.07
C TYR A 234 35.43 10.21 -8.45
N SER A 235 36.26 9.57 -9.27
CA SER A 235 37.58 9.10 -8.83
C SER A 235 38.64 10.02 -9.42
N GLN A 236 38.72 11.27 -8.92
CA GLN A 236 39.90 12.08 -9.18
C GLN A 236 41.05 11.48 -8.35
N PRO A 237 42.17 11.06 -8.98
CA PRO A 237 43.35 10.70 -8.21
C PRO A 237 43.84 11.98 -7.53
N ARG A 238 43.87 11.98 -6.19
CA ARG A 238 44.57 13.02 -5.42
C ARG A 238 46.03 13.03 -5.88
N PRO A 239 46.56 14.12 -6.45
CA PRO A 239 47.99 14.25 -6.60
C PRO A 239 48.58 14.41 -5.20
N THR A 240 49.44 13.48 -4.82
CA THR A 240 50.38 13.66 -3.72
C THR A 240 51.18 14.94 -3.97
N TYR A 241 50.93 15.98 -3.17
CA TYR A 241 51.70 17.20 -3.16
C TYR A 241 53.14 16.87 -2.72
N GLN A 242 54.03 16.68 -3.68
CA GLN A 242 55.45 16.97 -3.47
C GLN A 242 55.63 18.49 -3.50
N SER A 243 56.19 18.98 -2.40
CA SER A 243 56.72 20.33 -2.22
C SER A 243 57.58 20.76 -3.41
N GLN A 244 57.26 21.93 -4.01
CA GLN A 244 58.29 22.87 -4.44
C GLN A 244 57.69 24.25 -4.78
N ASN A 245 58.36 25.26 -4.21
CA ASN A 245 58.16 26.69 -4.36
C ASN A 245 57.85 27.17 -5.78
N GLN A 246 56.70 27.84 -5.98
CA GLN A 246 56.51 28.88 -6.99
C GLN A 246 55.45 29.91 -6.50
N PRO A 247 55.63 31.22 -6.74
CA PRO A 247 54.73 32.27 -6.25
C PRO A 247 53.42 32.32 -7.07
N ARG A 248 52.28 32.42 -6.38
CA ARG A 248 50.95 32.58 -7.01
C ARG A 248 50.74 34.03 -7.47
N PRO A 249 50.17 34.28 -8.67
CA PRO A 249 49.66 35.60 -9.00
C PRO A 249 48.32 35.83 -8.27
N SER A 250 48.25 36.92 -7.52
CA SER A 250 47.04 37.41 -6.88
C SER A 250 46.11 38.05 -7.91
N LEU A 251 44.93 37.48 -8.13
CA LEU A 251 43.82 38.17 -8.78
C LEU A 251 42.77 38.52 -7.73
N ASN A 252 42.94 39.73 -7.20
CA ASN A 252 41.98 40.48 -6.43
C ASN A 252 40.77 40.80 -7.33
N TRP A 253 39.61 40.21 -7.04
CA TRP A 253 38.32 40.72 -7.53
C TRP A 253 37.45 41.04 -6.31
N GLY A 254 36.99 42.29 -6.31
CA GLY A 254 36.60 43.03 -5.12
C GLY A 254 35.40 42.46 -4.37
N ARG A 255 35.50 42.55 -3.05
CA ARG A 255 34.34 42.72 -2.17
C ARG A 255 33.78 44.13 -2.36
N PRO A 256 32.49 44.33 -2.05
CA PRO A 256 32.22 45.09 -0.85
C PRO A 256 31.44 44.29 0.19
N GLN A 257 31.78 44.56 1.45
CA GLN A 257 31.10 44.10 2.64
C GLN A 257 29.66 44.62 2.67
N GLN A 258 28.70 43.76 2.97
CA GLN A 258 27.57 44.17 3.80
C GLN A 258 27.55 43.32 5.06
N ALA A 259 27.74 44.03 6.17
CA ALA A 259 27.54 43.53 7.51
C ALA A 259 26.04 43.31 7.73
N GLN A 260 25.66 42.09 8.11
CA GLN A 260 24.46 41.89 8.93
C GLN A 260 24.85 41.20 10.22
N PHE A 261 24.91 42.06 11.23
CA PHE A 261 25.05 41.80 12.63
C PHE A 261 23.67 41.35 13.15
N ARG A 262 23.50 40.10 13.58
CA ARG A 262 22.40 39.70 14.49
C ARG A 262 22.79 38.49 15.36
N GLY A 263 22.80 38.73 16.67
CA GLY A 263 22.49 37.76 17.74
C GLY A 263 23.63 36.87 18.21
N SER A 264 24.44 37.27 19.19
CA SER A 264 24.20 37.14 20.65
C SER A 264 23.99 35.69 21.12
N GLY A 265 25.04 35.07 21.65
CA GLY A 265 25.01 33.72 22.23
C GLY A 265 26.27 33.40 23.02
N GLN A 266 26.42 34.11 24.13
CA GLN A 266 27.32 33.98 25.29
C GLN A 266 28.35 32.84 25.36
N ASN A 267 29.58 33.26 25.65
CA ASN A 267 30.64 32.54 26.32
C ASN A 267 30.16 31.79 27.59
N GLN A 268 30.51 30.50 27.72
CA GLN A 268 31.15 29.96 28.92
C GLN A 268 32.07 28.77 28.56
N PRO A 269 33.33 28.76 29.04
CA PRO A 269 34.18 27.59 28.99
C PRO A 269 34.26 26.93 30.38
N ARG A 270 34.03 25.61 30.52
CA ARG A 270 34.52 24.86 31.69
C ARG A 270 34.77 23.35 31.43
N PHE A 271 36.06 23.02 31.55
CA PHE A 271 36.68 21.87 32.21
C PHE A 271 36.68 20.45 31.61
N SER A 272 37.93 20.06 31.40
CA SER A 272 38.61 18.78 31.20
C SER A 272 38.20 17.56 32.04
N GLN A 273 38.27 16.41 31.37
CA GLN A 273 38.90 15.13 31.77
C GLN A 273 38.45 14.37 33.05
N ARG A 274 38.03 13.11 32.78
CA ARG A 274 37.94 11.87 33.60
C ARG A 274 39.13 11.64 34.57
N PRO A 275 39.09 10.73 35.60
CA PRO A 275 38.62 9.33 35.47
C PRO A 275 38.08 8.56 36.74
N GLN A 276 37.61 7.33 36.46
CA GLN A 276 37.61 6.07 37.24
C GLN A 276 36.90 5.93 38.61
N GLY A 277 36.12 4.84 38.70
CA GLY A 277 35.66 4.23 39.95
C GLY A 277 34.81 2.98 39.71
N HIS A 278 35.45 1.81 39.68
CA HIS A 278 34.83 0.47 39.69
C HIS A 278 33.99 0.23 40.96
N ARG A 279 32.86 -0.50 40.88
CA ARG A 279 32.51 -1.59 41.83
C ARG A 279 31.60 -2.65 41.18
N PHE A 280 31.84 -3.86 41.66
CA PHE A 280 31.53 -5.18 41.15
C PHE A 280 30.08 -5.67 41.36
N PHE A 281 29.75 -6.67 40.53
CA PHE A 281 28.79 -7.75 40.75
C PHE A 281 28.98 -8.50 42.08
N SER A 282 27.88 -8.97 42.69
CA SER A 282 27.84 -10.31 43.29
C SER A 282 26.41 -10.86 43.38
N GLN A 283 26.28 -12.12 42.97
CA GLN A 283 25.16 -13.04 43.18
C GLN A 283 24.89 -13.27 44.68
N ASN A 284 23.63 -13.56 45.07
CA ASN A 284 23.23 -14.93 45.42
C ASN A 284 21.71 -15.09 45.72
N ASN A 285 21.17 -16.19 45.20
CA ASN A 285 20.15 -17.12 45.73
C ASN A 285 19.13 -16.65 46.79
N GLN A 286 17.84 -16.93 46.55
CA GLN A 286 17.12 -18.00 47.27
C GLN A 286 15.72 -18.34 46.70
N TYR A 287 15.35 -19.58 47.00
CA TYR A 287 14.17 -20.38 46.65
C TYR A 287 12.80 -19.84 47.13
N ASN A 288 11.75 -20.12 46.35
CA ASN A 288 10.46 -20.73 46.74
C ASN A 288 9.49 -20.64 45.55
N ARG A 289 9.18 -21.71 44.79
CA ARG A 289 8.22 -22.80 45.09
C ARG A 289 6.89 -22.24 45.63
N PHE A 290 5.85 -22.19 44.79
CA PHE A 290 4.50 -22.72 45.09
C PHE A 290 3.70 -22.96 43.81
N GLN A 291 3.03 -24.11 43.82
CA GLN A 291 2.13 -24.69 42.82
C GLN A 291 0.69 -24.61 43.38
N LYS A 292 -0.30 -24.55 42.48
CA LYS A 292 -1.76 -24.86 42.67
C LYS A 292 -2.53 -23.81 43.51
N TYR A 293 -3.73 -23.39 43.15
CA TYR A 293 -4.87 -24.05 42.47
C TYR A 293 -5.41 -23.24 41.30
#